data_AF-A0A9D2F749-F1
#
_entry.id   AF-A0A9D2F749-F1
#
_cell.length_a   1.000
_cell.length_b   1.000
_cell.length_c   1.000
_cell.angle_alpha   90.00
_cell.angle_beta   90.00
_cell.angle_gamma   90.00
#
_symmetry.space_group_name_H-M   'P 1'
#
loop_
_entity.id
_entity.type
_entity.pdbx_description
1 polymer ?
#
loop_
_entity_poly.entity_id
_entity_poly.type
_entity_poly.pdbx_seq_one_letter_code
_entity_poly.pdbx_strand_id
1 'polypeptide(L)'
;KMNENYDYLFIPDGFYTIDELKAAIETGESSTLPKSIVRSIQEVREYFEESRILQGIDVIYDRFFLSEQRKIAESLKDIYILENVIASIDLKNIITVARCLMQNRTKGFMSAIVSEEGSIDKEVLLDFSNRTVADFIQFISESSYADLLEPALSKDKIDFLKLDVLIDNLLTSKLQGAQTQAFGPLPLLAYLNAKDIEAMNLRLIIVGKRSGFTIEAIKERMRSLYDL
;
A
#
# COMPACT_ATOMS: atom_id res chain seq x y z
N LYS A 1 -18.67 11.87 -16.95
CA LYS A 1 -19.61 13.01 -17.14
C LYS A 1 -20.33 13.25 -15.80
N MET A 2 -20.66 14.49 -15.42
CA MET A 2 -21.18 14.83 -14.08
C MET A 2 -22.55 14.23 -13.67
N ASN A 3 -23.19 13.37 -14.48
CA ASN A 3 -24.53 12.80 -14.22
C ASN A 3 -24.57 11.27 -14.44
N GLU A 4 -23.44 10.58 -14.39
CA GLU A 4 -23.40 9.12 -14.45
C GLU A 4 -23.45 8.54 -13.03
N ASN A 5 -24.33 7.55 -12.81
CA ASN A 5 -24.35 6.79 -11.56
C ASN A 5 -23.20 5.78 -11.59
N TYR A 6 -22.28 5.92 -10.64
CA TYR A 6 -21.12 5.04 -10.48
C TYR A 6 -21.22 4.12 -9.26
N ASP A 7 -22.42 3.90 -8.73
CA ASP A 7 -22.65 3.14 -7.49
C ASP A 7 -22.21 1.69 -7.64
N TYR A 8 -22.21 1.16 -8.87
CA TYR A 8 -21.71 -0.17 -9.19
C TYR A 8 -20.18 -0.32 -8.95
N LEU A 9 -19.44 0.78 -8.79
CA LEU A 9 -18.02 0.76 -8.41
C LEU A 9 -17.82 0.64 -6.89
N PHE A 10 -18.85 0.87 -6.09
CA PHE A 10 -18.77 0.77 -4.64
C PHE A 10 -18.74 -0.70 -4.21
N ILE A 11 -17.79 -1.04 -3.33
CA ILE A 11 -17.70 -2.34 -2.68
C ILE A 11 -18.19 -2.15 -1.25
N PRO A 12 -19.27 -2.84 -0.81
CA PRO A 12 -19.85 -2.66 0.52
C PRO A 12 -19.12 -3.51 1.57
N ASP A 13 -17.81 -3.34 1.70
CA ASP A 13 -16.93 -4.06 2.65
C ASP A 13 -16.46 -3.21 3.84
N GLY A 14 -16.92 -1.96 3.91
CA GLY A 14 -16.63 -1.02 5.00
C GLY A 14 -17.73 -0.90 6.06
N PHE A 15 -17.52 0.03 6.99
CA PHE A 15 -18.47 0.33 8.08
C PHE A 15 -19.57 1.33 7.72
N TYR A 16 -19.47 1.97 6.56
CA TYR A 16 -20.33 3.09 6.16
C TYR A 16 -21.03 2.79 4.84
N THR A 17 -22.27 3.24 4.73
CA THR A 17 -23.06 3.09 3.52
C THR A 17 -22.61 4.05 2.41
N ILE A 18 -22.93 3.72 1.16
CA ILE A 18 -22.65 4.60 0.02
C ILE A 18 -23.32 5.97 0.17
N ASP A 19 -24.51 6.02 0.77
CA ASP A 19 -25.27 7.25 0.94
C ASP A 19 -24.62 8.16 2.00
N GLU A 20 -24.12 7.60 3.11
CA GLU A 20 -23.36 8.35 4.12
C GLU A 20 -22.07 8.94 3.53
N LEU A 21 -21.35 8.16 2.73
CA LEU A 21 -20.11 8.59 2.08
C LEU A 21 -20.39 9.68 1.03
N LYS A 22 -21.40 9.51 0.18
CA LYS A 22 -21.80 10.52 -0.81
C LYS A 22 -22.20 11.83 -0.14
N ALA A 23 -23.05 11.76 0.89
CA ALA A 23 -23.46 12.95 1.62
C ALA A 23 -22.26 13.70 2.19
N ALA A 24 -21.32 12.99 2.82
CA ALA A 24 -20.11 13.60 3.37
C ALA A 24 -19.20 14.19 2.28
N ILE A 25 -19.06 13.53 1.13
CA ILE A 25 -18.27 14.02 0.00
C ILE A 25 -18.91 15.29 -0.59
N GLU A 26 -20.23 15.34 -0.72
CA GLU A 26 -20.98 16.47 -1.28
C GLU A 26 -20.95 17.70 -0.37
N THR A 27 -21.14 17.51 0.94
CA THR A 27 -21.19 18.61 1.91
C THR A 27 -19.81 19.00 2.45
N GLY A 28 -18.84 18.08 2.44
CA GLY A 28 -17.58 18.23 3.17
C GLY A 28 -17.72 18.06 4.68
N GLU A 29 -18.87 17.60 5.17
CA GLU A 29 -19.19 17.50 6.59
C GLU A 29 -19.90 16.18 6.92
N SER A 30 -19.61 15.60 8.08
CA SER A 30 -20.38 14.48 8.62
C SER A 30 -20.26 14.42 10.14
N SER A 31 -21.38 14.09 10.80
CA SER A 31 -21.43 13.80 12.24
C SER A 31 -21.28 12.30 12.55
N THR A 32 -21.38 11.43 11.55
CA THR A 32 -21.29 9.97 11.70
C THR A 32 -19.90 9.43 11.34
N LEU A 33 -19.23 10.05 10.37
CA LEU A 33 -17.89 9.63 9.96
C LEU A 33 -16.82 10.07 10.96
N PRO A 34 -15.75 9.26 11.14
CA PRO A 34 -14.58 9.67 11.90
C PRO A 34 -13.99 10.98 11.37
N LYS A 35 -13.47 11.80 12.29
CA LYS A 35 -12.84 13.09 11.95
C LYS A 35 -11.71 12.96 10.93
N SER A 36 -10.95 11.86 10.95
CA SER A 36 -9.89 11.59 9.97
C SER A 36 -10.43 11.42 8.55
N ILE A 37 -11.56 10.73 8.38
CA ILE A 37 -12.23 10.58 7.09
C ILE A 37 -12.83 11.91 6.61
N VAL A 38 -13.47 12.67 7.50
CA VAL A 38 -14.01 14.00 7.12
C VAL A 38 -12.89 14.94 6.68
N ARG A 39 -11.75 14.92 7.39
CA ARG A 39 -10.58 15.73 7.03
C ARG A 39 -9.99 15.33 5.67
N SER A 40 -9.91 14.03 5.34
CA SER A 40 -9.42 13.60 4.04
C SER A 40 -10.34 14.04 2.89
N ILE A 41 -11.65 14.00 3.10
CA ILE A 41 -12.65 14.54 2.16
C ILE A 41 -12.43 16.04 1.95
N GLN A 42 -12.29 16.81 3.03
CA GLN A 42 -12.08 18.26 2.97
C GLN A 42 -10.80 18.62 2.20
N GLU A 43 -9.69 17.93 2.48
CA GLU A 43 -8.43 18.18 1.78
C GLU A 43 -8.52 17.82 0.28
N VAL A 44 -9.23 16.74 -0.07
CA VAL A 44 -9.48 16.40 -1.49
C VAL A 44 -10.30 17.49 -2.18
N ARG A 45 -11.29 18.08 -1.48
CA ARG A 45 -12.10 19.17 -2.04
C ARG A 45 -11.25 20.41 -2.29
N GLU A 46 -10.47 20.84 -1.31
CA GLU A 46 -9.53 21.97 -1.43
C GLU A 46 -8.54 21.73 -2.59
N TYR A 47 -7.96 20.53 -2.65
CA TYR A 47 -7.06 20.14 -3.73
C TYR A 47 -7.75 20.23 -5.11
N PHE A 48 -9.00 19.80 -5.23
CA PHE A 48 -9.71 19.78 -6.51
C PHE A 48 -10.13 21.18 -6.99
N GLU A 49 -10.29 22.14 -6.07
CA GLU A 49 -10.51 23.55 -6.40
C GLU A 49 -9.25 24.17 -7.03
N GLU A 50 -8.07 23.79 -6.57
CA GLU A 50 -6.77 24.31 -7.04
C GLU A 50 -6.18 23.52 -8.23
N SER A 51 -6.36 22.19 -8.26
CA SER A 51 -5.75 21.25 -9.19
C SER A 51 -6.74 20.17 -9.62
N ARG A 52 -6.96 20.03 -10.93
CA ARG A 52 -7.87 19.00 -11.50
C ARG A 52 -7.16 17.69 -11.87
N ILE A 53 -6.01 17.43 -11.26
CA ILE A 53 -5.20 16.24 -11.53
C ILE A 53 -5.71 15.09 -10.65
N LEU A 54 -6.40 14.12 -11.25
CA LEU A 54 -7.03 13.02 -10.52
C LEU A 54 -6.05 12.22 -9.64
N GLN A 55 -4.78 12.08 -10.05
CA GLN A 55 -3.79 11.35 -9.27
C GLN A 55 -3.57 11.94 -7.87
N GLY A 56 -3.81 13.25 -7.66
CA GLY A 56 -3.65 13.85 -6.34
C GLY A 56 -4.69 13.36 -5.32
N ILE A 57 -5.85 12.91 -5.78
CA ILE A 57 -6.90 12.35 -4.91
C ILE A 57 -6.40 11.06 -4.25
N ASP A 58 -5.83 10.15 -5.06
CA ASP A 58 -5.27 8.90 -4.57
C ASP A 58 -4.15 9.16 -3.55
N VAL A 59 -3.28 10.13 -3.84
CA VAL A 59 -2.17 10.52 -2.96
C VAL A 59 -2.65 11.02 -1.60
N ILE A 60 -3.68 11.87 -1.58
CA ILE A 60 -4.24 12.38 -0.33
C ILE A 60 -4.83 11.23 0.49
N TYR A 61 -5.68 10.39 -0.13
CA TYR A 61 -6.31 9.28 0.58
C TYR A 61 -5.30 8.24 1.07
N ASP A 62 -4.30 7.87 0.26
CA ASP A 62 -3.22 6.96 0.66
C ASP A 62 -2.47 7.49 1.88
N ARG A 63 -2.16 8.79 1.91
CA ARG A 63 -1.47 9.41 3.06
C ARG A 63 -2.31 9.34 4.34
N PHE A 64 -3.61 9.66 4.26
CA PHE A 64 -4.51 9.51 5.40
C PHE A 64 -4.66 8.06 5.84
N PHE A 65 -4.75 7.13 4.89
CA PHE A 65 -4.84 5.69 5.16
C PHE A 65 -3.63 5.19 5.94
N LEU A 66 -2.40 5.49 5.48
CA LEU A 66 -1.18 5.04 6.15
C LEU A 66 -1.02 5.67 7.55
N SER A 67 -1.39 6.94 7.70
CA SER A 67 -1.35 7.63 9.00
C SER A 67 -2.33 7.01 10.01
N GLU A 68 -3.57 6.76 9.60
CA GLU A 68 -4.55 6.10 10.48
C GLU A 68 -4.18 4.63 10.74
N GLN A 69 -3.62 3.92 9.77
CA GLN A 69 -3.12 2.55 9.96
C GLN A 69 -2.01 2.50 11.01
N ARG A 70 -1.03 3.41 10.93
CA ARG A 70 0.07 3.54 11.89
C ARG A 70 -0.45 3.84 13.30
N LYS A 71 -1.34 4.83 13.42
CA LYS A 71 -1.97 5.23 14.68
C LYS A 71 -2.80 4.11 15.32
N ILE A 72 -3.56 3.36 14.54
CA ILE A 72 -4.31 2.19 15.03
C ILE A 72 -3.33 1.14 15.54
N ALA A 73 -2.27 0.82 14.80
CA ALA A 73 -1.26 -0.15 15.21
C ALA A 73 -0.60 0.22 16.54
N GLU A 74 -0.26 1.50 16.74
CA GLU A 74 0.28 2.02 18.00
C GLU A 74 -0.73 1.88 19.16
N SER A 75 -2.01 2.14 18.90
CA SER A 75 -3.07 2.03 19.90
C SER A 75 -3.33 0.60 20.38
N LEU A 76 -3.06 -0.40 19.54
CA LEU A 76 -3.21 -1.82 19.88
C LEU A 76 -2.16 -2.29 20.88
N LYS A 77 -1.04 -1.56 21.04
CA LYS A 77 0.08 -1.90 21.94
C LYS A 77 0.64 -3.31 21.70
N ASP A 78 0.54 -3.78 20.46
CA ASP A 78 1.11 -5.05 20.01
C ASP A 78 2.32 -4.74 19.13
N ILE A 79 3.50 -5.13 19.61
CA ILE A 79 4.77 -4.82 18.94
C ILE A 79 4.87 -5.50 17.56
N TYR A 80 4.32 -6.70 17.40
CA TYR A 80 4.39 -7.44 16.14
C TYR A 80 3.50 -6.79 15.07
N ILE A 81 2.30 -6.35 15.46
CA ILE A 81 1.41 -5.61 14.56
C ILE A 81 2.04 -4.29 14.17
N LEU A 82 2.57 -3.55 15.15
CA LEU A 82 3.25 -2.28 14.89
C LEU A 82 4.39 -2.49 13.89
N GLU A 83 5.34 -3.37 14.18
CA GLU A 83 6.47 -3.67 13.29
C GLU A 83 6.02 -4.12 11.89
N ASN A 84 4.92 -4.86 11.77
CA ASN A 84 4.38 -5.26 10.47
C ASN A 84 3.85 -4.05 9.67
N VAL A 85 3.11 -3.15 10.32
CA VAL A 85 2.63 -1.91 9.69
C VAL A 85 3.78 -1.00 9.27
N ILE A 86 4.79 -0.82 10.14
CA ILE A 86 5.98 -0.02 9.80
C ILE A 86 6.70 -0.62 8.58
N ALA A 87 6.92 -1.94 8.58
CA ALA A 87 7.56 -2.61 7.46
C ALA A 87 6.76 -2.48 6.16
N SER A 88 5.44 -2.56 6.23
CA SER A 88 4.57 -2.34 5.08
C SER A 88 4.73 -0.93 4.51
N ILE A 89 4.76 0.10 5.37
CA ILE A 89 4.95 1.51 4.97
C ILE A 89 6.33 1.72 4.35
N ASP A 90 7.39 1.20 4.97
CA ASP A 90 8.76 1.33 4.44
C ASP A 90 8.90 0.68 3.06
N LEU A 91 8.40 -0.54 2.89
CA LEU A 91 8.46 -1.27 1.62
C LEU A 91 7.62 -0.59 0.54
N LYS A 92 6.45 -0.04 0.90
CA LYS A 92 5.64 0.80 0.00
C LYS A 92 6.40 2.06 -0.42
N ASN A 93 7.06 2.74 0.51
CA ASN A 93 7.89 3.90 0.25
C ASN A 93 9.06 3.55 -0.69
N ILE A 94 9.75 2.43 -0.46
CA ILE A 94 10.83 1.94 -1.32
C ILE A 94 10.36 1.72 -2.76
N ILE A 95 9.25 1.00 -2.96
CA ILE A 95 8.66 0.81 -4.30
C ILE A 95 8.30 2.16 -4.93
N THR A 96 7.73 3.07 -4.13
CA THR A 96 7.26 4.38 -4.59
C THR A 96 8.42 5.26 -5.07
N VAL A 97 9.52 5.28 -4.33
CA VAL A 97 10.76 5.97 -4.73
C VAL A 97 11.35 5.33 -5.97
N ALA A 98 11.49 4.00 -6.02
CA ALA A 98 11.97 3.29 -7.21
C ALA A 98 11.15 3.65 -8.47
N ARG A 99 9.82 3.67 -8.37
CA ARG A 99 8.94 4.06 -9.49
C ARG A 99 9.13 5.52 -9.88
N CYS A 100 9.29 6.44 -8.92
CA CYS A 100 9.56 7.84 -9.20
C CYS A 100 10.87 8.04 -9.98
N LEU A 101 11.94 7.35 -9.56
CA LEU A 101 13.24 7.41 -10.24
C LEU A 101 13.13 6.90 -11.68
N MET A 102 12.50 5.74 -11.88
CA MET A 102 12.33 5.16 -13.22
C MET A 102 11.42 5.99 -14.13
N GLN A 103 10.49 6.75 -13.56
CA GLN A 103 9.61 7.65 -14.30
C GLN A 103 10.13 9.08 -14.39
N ASN A 104 11.34 9.38 -13.89
CA ASN A 104 11.92 10.72 -13.82
C ASN A 104 10.97 11.76 -13.18
N ARG A 105 10.30 11.38 -12.08
CA ARG A 105 9.41 12.28 -11.33
C ARG A 105 10.22 13.29 -10.53
N THR A 106 9.62 14.46 -10.31
CA THR A 106 10.25 15.55 -9.55
C THR A 106 10.31 15.25 -8.05
N LYS A 107 11.24 15.89 -7.32
CA LYS A 107 11.28 15.85 -5.85
C LYS A 107 9.94 16.24 -5.21
N GLY A 108 9.26 17.25 -5.76
CA GLY A 108 7.94 17.69 -5.26
C GLY A 108 6.87 16.61 -5.41
N PHE A 109 6.84 15.90 -6.54
CA PHE A 109 5.92 14.77 -6.73
C PHE A 109 6.25 13.64 -5.75
N MET A 110 7.53 13.29 -5.60
CA MET A 110 7.97 12.27 -4.66
C MET A 110 7.60 12.63 -3.21
N SER A 111 7.77 13.89 -2.81
CA SER A 111 7.43 14.39 -1.46
C SER A 111 5.93 14.29 -1.16
N ALA A 112 5.08 14.46 -2.16
CA ALA A 112 3.63 14.33 -1.98
C ALA A 112 3.20 12.88 -1.70
N ILE A 113 3.90 11.89 -2.26
CA ILE A 113 3.49 10.48 -2.23
C ILE A 113 4.23 9.61 -1.22
N VAL A 114 5.45 10.00 -0.82
CA VAL A 114 6.23 9.26 0.19
C VAL A 114 5.68 9.58 1.57
N SER A 115 5.33 8.51 2.29
CA SER A 115 4.79 8.59 3.66
C SER A 115 5.88 8.87 4.69
N GLU A 116 5.53 9.63 5.72
CA GLU A 116 6.39 9.91 6.89
C GLU A 116 6.18 8.91 8.03
N GLU A 117 5.23 7.99 7.87
CA GLU A 117 4.74 7.08 8.93
C GLU A 117 5.58 5.79 9.06
N GLY A 118 6.63 5.66 8.24
CA GLY A 118 7.57 4.54 8.22
C GLY A 118 8.65 4.64 9.30
N SER A 119 9.68 3.80 9.18
CA SER A 119 10.92 3.93 9.97
C SER A 119 12.03 4.64 9.21
N ILE A 120 11.99 4.62 7.87
CA ILE A 120 12.95 5.33 7.03
C ILE A 120 12.55 6.80 6.96
N ASP A 121 13.47 7.68 7.35
CA ASP A 121 13.26 9.13 7.26
C ASP A 121 12.92 9.55 5.82
N LYS A 122 11.82 10.30 5.67
CA LYS A 122 11.36 10.77 4.37
C LYS A 122 12.41 11.59 3.64
N GLU A 123 13.15 12.47 4.32
CA GLU A 123 14.16 13.29 3.67
C GLU A 123 15.32 12.46 3.10
N VAL A 124 15.66 11.34 3.75
CA VAL A 124 16.61 10.36 3.20
C VAL A 124 16.11 9.79 1.87
N LEU A 125 14.82 9.43 1.81
CA LEU A 125 14.20 8.93 0.58
C LEU A 125 14.11 10.01 -0.52
N LEU A 126 13.77 11.24 -0.15
CA LEU A 126 13.64 12.35 -1.10
C LEU A 126 14.97 12.79 -1.69
N ASP A 127 16.08 12.56 -1.01
CA ASP A 127 17.41 12.86 -1.53
C ASP A 127 17.75 12.05 -2.81
N PHE A 128 17.15 10.86 -2.97
CA PHE A 128 17.32 10.06 -4.18
C PHE A 128 16.70 10.69 -5.43
N SER A 129 15.83 11.70 -5.30
CA SER A 129 15.25 12.41 -6.46
C SER A 129 16.29 13.03 -7.40
N ASN A 130 17.52 13.26 -6.92
CA ASN A 130 18.63 13.78 -7.72
C ASN A 130 19.77 12.76 -7.91
N ARG A 131 19.54 11.48 -7.59
CA ARG A 131 20.54 10.40 -7.66
C ARG A 131 20.14 9.36 -8.71
N THR A 132 21.02 8.41 -8.96
CA THR A 132 20.77 7.33 -9.92
C THR A 132 19.99 6.18 -9.29
N VAL A 133 19.38 5.33 -10.14
CA VAL A 133 18.76 4.06 -9.69
C VAL A 133 19.80 3.16 -9.02
N ALA A 134 21.04 3.13 -9.50
CA ALA A 134 22.13 2.37 -8.89
C ALA A 134 22.41 2.83 -7.45
N ASP A 135 22.43 4.14 -7.19
CA ASP A 135 22.60 4.68 -5.84
C ASP A 135 21.46 4.23 -4.91
N PHE A 136 20.23 4.18 -5.42
CA PHE A 136 19.08 3.72 -4.66
C PHE A 136 19.13 2.21 -4.37
N ILE A 137 19.59 1.40 -5.33
CA ILE A 137 19.80 -0.04 -5.13
C ILE A 137 20.89 -0.29 -4.09
N GLN A 138 21.98 0.48 -4.12
CA GLN A 138 23.03 0.41 -3.09
C GLN A 138 22.46 0.73 -1.70
N PHE A 139 21.65 1.78 -1.59
CA PHE A 139 20.96 2.10 -0.34
C PHE A 139 20.07 0.96 0.17
N ILE A 140 19.29 0.32 -0.71
CA ILE A 140 18.47 -0.85 -0.32
C ILE A 140 19.36 -1.99 0.17
N SER A 141 20.50 -2.24 -0.47
CA SER A 141 21.44 -3.31 -0.10
C SER A 141 22.09 -3.12 1.28
N GLU A 142 22.05 -1.90 1.82
CA GLU A 142 22.55 -1.54 3.16
C GLU A 142 21.42 -1.44 4.19
N SER A 143 20.16 -1.60 3.77
CA SER A 143 18.98 -1.50 4.63
C SER A 143 18.63 -2.84 5.30
N SER A 144 17.70 -2.79 6.26
CA SER A 144 17.11 -3.99 6.88
C SER A 144 16.31 -4.86 5.89
N TYR A 145 16.05 -4.37 4.68
CA TYR A 145 15.32 -5.07 3.62
C TYR A 145 16.23 -5.65 2.53
N ALA A 146 17.54 -5.57 2.67
CA ALA A 146 18.51 -6.02 1.67
C ALA A 146 18.26 -7.46 1.20
N ASP A 147 18.27 -8.42 2.14
CA ASP A 147 18.09 -9.84 1.84
C ASP A 147 16.74 -10.15 1.20
N LEU A 148 15.69 -9.41 1.60
CA LEU A 148 14.36 -9.59 1.04
C LEU A 148 14.32 -9.16 -0.43
N LEU A 149 14.88 -7.99 -0.73
CA LEU A 149 14.68 -7.32 -2.00
C LEU A 149 15.73 -7.70 -3.04
N GLU A 150 16.91 -8.18 -2.62
CA GLU A 150 18.01 -8.63 -3.49
C GLU A 150 17.55 -9.43 -4.72
N PRO A 151 16.64 -10.42 -4.60
CA PRO A 151 16.27 -11.25 -5.74
C PRO A 151 15.56 -10.49 -6.86
N ALA A 152 15.01 -9.30 -6.58
CA ALA A 152 14.33 -8.44 -7.54
C ALA A 152 15.20 -7.24 -8.00
N LEU A 153 16.44 -7.15 -7.52
CA LEU A 153 17.36 -6.07 -7.81
C LEU A 153 18.51 -6.57 -8.67
N SER A 154 18.92 -5.74 -9.63
CA SER A 154 20.15 -5.90 -10.40
C SER A 154 20.75 -4.52 -10.60
N LYS A 155 22.04 -4.43 -10.94
CA LYS A 155 22.84 -3.19 -10.93
C LYS A 155 22.09 -1.90 -11.30
N ASP A 156 21.30 -1.92 -12.38
CA ASP A 156 20.53 -0.76 -12.85
C ASP A 156 19.06 -1.10 -13.18
N LYS A 157 18.53 -2.23 -12.70
CA LYS A 157 17.14 -2.63 -12.97
C LYS A 157 16.46 -3.20 -11.74
N ILE A 158 15.18 -2.84 -11.64
CA ILE A 158 14.29 -3.26 -10.56
C ILE A 158 13.14 -4.04 -11.20
N ASP A 159 12.96 -5.29 -10.78
CA ASP A 159 11.79 -6.09 -11.15
C ASP A 159 10.65 -5.80 -10.18
N PHE A 160 9.81 -4.82 -10.52
CA PHE A 160 8.67 -4.42 -9.67
C PHE A 160 7.69 -5.55 -9.40
N LEU A 161 7.49 -6.45 -10.36
CA LEU A 161 6.56 -7.55 -10.20
C LEU A 161 7.10 -8.52 -9.15
N LYS A 162 8.39 -8.82 -9.20
CA LYS A 162 9.05 -9.67 -8.21
C LYS A 162 9.13 -8.99 -6.84
N LEU A 163 9.38 -7.68 -6.79
CA LEU A 163 9.31 -6.90 -5.54
C LEU A 163 7.94 -7.02 -4.88
N ASP A 164 6.86 -6.81 -5.62
CA ASP A 164 5.50 -6.88 -5.08
C ASP A 164 5.23 -8.27 -4.47
N VAL A 165 5.67 -9.35 -5.13
CA VAL A 165 5.53 -10.72 -4.61
C VAL A 165 6.38 -10.95 -3.34
N LEU A 166 7.64 -10.50 -3.33
CA LEU A 166 8.54 -10.65 -2.17
C LEU A 166 7.99 -9.92 -0.95
N ILE A 167 7.48 -8.70 -1.15
CA ILE A 167 6.93 -7.85 -0.09
C ILE A 167 5.66 -8.48 0.48
N ASP A 168 4.71 -8.89 -0.38
CA ASP A 168 3.48 -9.55 0.07
C ASP A 168 3.82 -10.81 0.88
N ASN A 169 4.75 -11.64 0.39
CA ASN A 169 5.18 -12.86 1.08
C ASN A 169 5.86 -12.59 2.43
N LEU A 170 6.65 -11.52 2.56
CA LEU A 170 7.24 -11.13 3.85
C LEU A 170 6.16 -10.67 4.84
N LEU A 171 5.22 -9.84 4.39
CA LEU A 171 4.16 -9.33 5.27
C LEU A 171 3.26 -10.48 5.75
N THR A 172 2.96 -11.45 4.88
CA THR A 172 2.27 -12.69 5.25
C THR A 172 3.10 -13.54 6.20
N SER A 173 4.41 -13.69 5.97
CA SER A 173 5.26 -14.52 6.85
C SER A 173 5.38 -13.94 8.26
N LYS A 174 5.41 -12.61 8.41
CA LYS A 174 5.37 -11.93 9.71
C LYS A 174 4.09 -12.20 10.50
N LEU A 175 2.98 -12.54 9.84
CA LEU A 175 1.74 -12.95 10.51
C LEU A 175 1.76 -14.44 10.93
N GLN A 176 2.75 -15.24 10.53
CA GLN A 176 2.86 -16.66 10.93
C GLN A 176 3.04 -16.84 12.45
N GLY A 177 3.58 -15.86 13.15
CA GLY A 177 3.67 -15.87 14.63
C GLY A 177 2.31 -16.07 15.32
N ALA A 178 1.21 -15.73 14.63
CA ALA A 178 -0.17 -15.95 15.09
C ALA A 178 -0.50 -17.42 15.34
N GLN A 179 0.16 -18.38 14.68
CA GLN A 179 -0.12 -19.82 14.84
C GLN A 179 0.13 -20.32 16.27
N THR A 180 1.00 -19.65 17.01
CA THR A 180 1.33 -20.01 18.40
C THR A 180 0.45 -19.29 19.43
N GLN A 181 -0.40 -18.37 18.99
CA GLN A 181 -1.26 -17.57 19.86
C GLN A 181 -2.73 -17.92 19.66
N ALA A 182 -3.36 -18.49 20.68
CA ALA A 182 -4.78 -18.84 20.64
C ALA A 182 -5.72 -17.62 20.81
N PHE A 183 -5.22 -16.51 21.33
CA PHE A 183 -6.00 -15.32 21.65
C PHE A 183 -5.29 -14.05 21.17
N GLY A 184 -6.06 -13.01 20.87
CA GLY A 184 -5.56 -11.71 20.44
C GLY A 184 -5.97 -11.32 19.02
N PRO A 185 -5.54 -10.15 18.53
CA PRO A 185 -5.85 -9.66 17.19
C PRO A 185 -5.11 -10.41 16.07
N LEU A 186 -3.96 -11.03 16.37
CA LEU A 186 -3.08 -11.65 15.38
C LEU A 186 -3.73 -12.81 14.59
N PRO A 187 -4.45 -13.78 15.20
CA PRO A 187 -5.13 -14.83 14.44
C PRO A 187 -6.17 -14.31 13.44
N LEU A 188 -6.91 -13.25 13.81
CA LEU A 188 -7.88 -12.63 12.92
C LEU A 188 -7.19 -11.93 11.74
N LEU A 189 -6.11 -11.17 12.01
CA LEU A 189 -5.34 -10.51 10.96
C LEU A 189 -4.69 -11.51 9.99
N ALA A 190 -4.15 -12.62 10.52
CA ALA A 190 -3.59 -13.69 9.70
C ALA A 190 -4.65 -14.31 8.79
N TYR A 191 -5.85 -14.59 9.32
CA TYR A 191 -6.97 -15.08 8.53
C TYR A 191 -7.40 -14.11 7.42
N LEU A 192 -7.53 -12.81 7.75
CA LEU A 192 -7.90 -11.78 6.77
C LEU A 192 -6.84 -11.67 5.66
N ASN A 193 -5.56 -11.63 6.03
CA ASN A 193 -4.46 -11.64 5.06
C ASN A 193 -4.51 -12.89 4.17
N ALA A 194 -4.74 -14.07 4.73
CA ALA A 194 -4.88 -15.30 3.96
C ALA A 194 -5.99 -15.21 2.92
N LYS A 195 -7.13 -14.60 3.28
CA LYS A 195 -8.27 -14.39 2.38
C LYS A 195 -7.97 -13.39 1.28
N ASP A 196 -7.25 -12.32 1.58
CA ASP A 196 -6.80 -11.36 0.58
C ASP A 196 -5.82 -11.99 -0.42
N ILE A 197 -4.86 -12.77 0.07
CA ILE A 197 -3.91 -13.51 -0.78
C ILE A 197 -4.62 -14.55 -1.65
N GLU A 198 -5.58 -15.29 -1.09
CA GLU A 198 -6.41 -16.25 -1.83
C GLU A 198 -7.17 -15.56 -2.97
N ALA A 199 -7.86 -14.45 -2.68
CA ALA A 199 -8.58 -13.68 -3.67
C ALA A 199 -7.65 -13.12 -4.76
N MET A 200 -6.47 -12.62 -4.38
CA MET A 200 -5.46 -12.12 -5.32
C MET A 200 -4.93 -13.23 -6.23
N ASN A 201 -4.59 -14.39 -5.68
CA ASN A 201 -4.13 -15.54 -6.45
C ASN A 201 -5.22 -16.08 -7.40
N LEU A 202 -6.47 -16.17 -6.95
CA LEU A 202 -7.60 -16.55 -7.81
C LEU A 202 -7.79 -15.55 -8.96
N ARG A 203 -7.74 -14.25 -8.68
CA ARG A 203 -7.81 -13.20 -9.71
C ARG A 203 -6.66 -13.32 -10.71
N LEU A 204 -5.44 -13.53 -10.22
CA LEU A 204 -4.26 -13.75 -11.06
C LEU A 204 -4.43 -14.96 -11.99
N ILE A 205 -4.93 -16.09 -11.47
CA ILE A 205 -5.19 -17.29 -12.27
C ILE A 205 -6.23 -17.02 -13.35
N ILE A 206 -7.34 -16.36 -13.01
CA ILE A 206 -8.43 -16.06 -13.95
C ILE A 206 -7.93 -15.13 -15.06
N VAL A 207 -7.30 -14.01 -14.69
CA VAL A 207 -6.78 -13.03 -15.65
C VAL A 207 -5.65 -13.64 -16.49
N GLY A 208 -4.75 -14.39 -15.86
CA GLY A 208 -3.64 -15.06 -16.54
C GLY A 208 -4.11 -16.07 -17.57
N LYS A 209 -5.07 -16.94 -17.22
CA LYS A 209 -5.66 -17.89 -18.16
C LYS A 209 -6.40 -17.19 -19.30
N ARG A 210 -7.18 -16.15 -19.01
CA ARG A 210 -7.88 -15.36 -20.03
C ARG A 210 -6.92 -14.65 -20.99
N SER A 211 -5.74 -14.26 -20.50
CA SER A 211 -4.73 -13.54 -21.26
C SER A 211 -3.70 -14.46 -21.95
N GLY A 212 -3.84 -15.78 -21.81
CA GLY A 212 -2.95 -16.77 -22.43
C GLY A 212 -1.56 -16.87 -21.80
N PHE A 213 -1.40 -16.48 -20.52
CA PHE A 213 -0.12 -16.67 -19.81
C PHE A 213 0.16 -18.15 -19.58
N THR A 214 1.45 -18.51 -19.61
CA THR A 214 1.89 -19.87 -19.29
C THR A 214 1.65 -20.17 -17.81
N ILE A 215 1.59 -21.46 -17.47
CA ILE A 215 1.40 -21.90 -16.09
C ILE A 215 2.57 -21.39 -15.22
N GLU A 216 3.78 -21.41 -15.76
CA GLU A 216 5.01 -20.95 -15.12
C GLU A 216 4.93 -19.46 -14.81
N ALA A 217 4.52 -18.64 -15.78
CA ALA A 217 4.39 -17.19 -15.59
C ALA A 217 3.29 -16.82 -14.57
N ILE A 218 2.23 -17.63 -14.46
CA ILE A 218 1.22 -17.46 -13.41
C ILE A 218 1.83 -17.84 -12.05
N LYS A 219 2.48 -19.00 -11.94
CA LYS A 219 3.08 -19.49 -10.69
C LYS A 219 4.13 -18.54 -10.13
N GLU A 220 4.99 -17.97 -10.96
CA GLU A 220 6.01 -16.99 -10.54
C GLU A 220 5.42 -15.72 -9.90
N ARG A 221 4.15 -15.42 -10.16
CA ARG A 221 3.44 -14.23 -9.66
C ARG A 221 2.51 -14.52 -8.50
N MET A 222 2.30 -15.80 -8.18
CA MET A 222 1.47 -16.20 -7.06
C MET A 222 2.17 -15.84 -5.75
N ARG A 223 1.38 -15.37 -4.79
CA ARG A 223 1.84 -15.17 -3.42
C ARG A 223 1.69 -16.48 -2.65
N SER A 224 2.56 -16.67 -1.66
CA SER A 224 2.50 -17.79 -0.74
C SER A 224 1.20 -17.71 0.08
N LEU A 225 0.48 -18.83 0.18
CA LEU A 225 -0.72 -18.91 0.99
C LEU A 225 -0.35 -19.21 2.45
N TYR A 226 -1.18 -18.74 3.37
CA TYR A 226 -1.00 -18.87 4.82
C TYR A 226 -1.09 -20.32 5.37
N ASP A 227 -1.35 -21.34 4.55
CA ASP A 227 -1.46 -22.75 5.00
C ASP A 227 -0.83 -23.79 4.04
N LEU A 228 0.13 -23.40 3.19
CA LEU A 228 0.86 -24.30 2.27
C LEU A 228 2.35 -23.99 2.18
#